data_AF-A0A497PPW7-F1
#
_entry.id   AF-A0A497PPW7-F1
#
_cell.length_a   1.000
_cell.length_b   1.000
_cell.length_c   1.000
_cell.angle_alpha   90.00
_cell.angle_beta   90.00
_cell.angle_gamma   90.00
#
_symmetry.space_group_name_H-M   'P 1'
#
loop_
_entity.id
_entity.type
_entity.pdbx_description
1 polymer ?
#
loop_
_entity_poly.entity_id
_entity_poly.type
_entity_poly.pdbx_seq_one_letter_code
_entity_poly.pdbx_strand_id
1 'polypeptide(L)'
;MGGCLGNRGVIGLVRWFRSLLESDSGKPVKVLLEPEQQFPDKGYVLGSHNSDQGGHGGHQDINPGHSDIDGGAGAKENRSLTGQVDYIRNRAFEYILKDEGFSEKPYWDVSRWSIGHGLPKNGRAQISRSESETEVKEKIEQILHWYAEDYMLLHEYLGPARGVILVCLMYQLGRRGLQNFVDMNREIRKQNWKAAAYEMYNSRWFWQTTKGIYNPANRAQRFVRQMATGKE
;
A
#
# COMPACT_ATOMS: atom_id res chain seq x y z
N MET A 1 -40.44 -7.93 10.62
CA MET A 1 -39.98 -6.67 11.25
C MET A 1 -38.56 -6.39 10.75
N GLY A 2 -38.42 -5.55 9.72
CA GLY A 2 -37.13 -5.20 9.14
C GLY A 2 -36.51 -4.02 9.88
N GLY A 3 -35.38 -4.23 10.54
CA GLY A 3 -34.64 -3.19 11.23
C GLY A 3 -33.78 -2.38 10.27
N CYS A 4 -34.10 -1.10 10.09
CA CYS A 4 -33.22 -0.12 9.46
C CYS A 4 -31.94 0.04 10.28
N LEU A 5 -30.82 -0.48 9.80
CA LEU A 5 -29.49 -0.16 10.33
C LEU A 5 -29.20 1.32 10.05
N GLY A 6 -29.05 2.09 11.13
CA GLY A 6 -29.09 3.54 11.12
C GLY A 6 -27.93 4.21 10.40
N ASN A 7 -28.28 5.24 9.63
CA ASN A 7 -27.42 6.16 8.88
C ASN A 7 -26.41 6.98 9.73
N ARG A 8 -26.31 6.70 11.04
CA ARG A 8 -25.47 7.48 11.99
C ARG A 8 -23.98 7.16 11.87
N GLY A 9 -23.62 5.93 11.49
CA GLY A 9 -22.21 5.54 11.34
C GLY A 9 -21.52 6.21 10.16
N VAL A 10 -22.21 6.32 9.02
CA VAL A 10 -21.66 6.86 7.77
C VAL A 10 -21.42 8.38 7.86
N ILE A 11 -22.31 9.13 8.51
CA ILE A 11 -22.19 10.59 8.67
C ILE A 11 -20.99 10.97 9.54
N GLY A 12 -20.72 10.22 10.61
CA GLY A 12 -19.54 10.43 11.45
C GLY A 12 -18.23 10.15 10.70
N LEU A 13 -18.24 9.12 9.84
CA LEU A 13 -17.09 8.67 9.08
C LEU A 13 -16.65 9.67 8.00
N VAL A 14 -17.61 10.25 7.28
CA VAL A 14 -17.35 11.30 6.27
C VAL A 14 -16.83 12.58 6.91
N ARG A 15 -17.38 12.98 8.06
CA ARG A 15 -16.91 14.15 8.82
C ARG A 15 -15.48 13.98 9.32
N TRP A 16 -15.12 12.79 9.79
CA TRP A 16 -13.75 12.49 10.20
C TRP A 16 -12.76 12.58 9.03
N PHE A 17 -13.08 11.94 7.90
CA PHE A 17 -12.18 11.98 6.74
C PHE A 17 -11.99 13.42 6.24
N ARG A 18 -13.07 14.21 6.20
CA ARG A 18 -12.99 15.65 5.89
C ARG A 18 -12.11 16.41 6.89
N SER A 19 -12.32 16.22 8.19
CA SER A 19 -11.52 16.86 9.24
C SER A 19 -10.03 16.49 9.15
N LEU A 20 -9.70 15.25 8.81
CA LEU A 20 -8.34 14.79 8.57
C LEU A 20 -7.68 15.52 7.38
N LEU A 21 -8.43 15.75 6.31
CA LEU A 21 -7.95 16.49 5.14
C LEU A 21 -7.74 17.99 5.44
N GLU A 22 -8.52 18.55 6.35
CA GLU A 22 -8.52 19.96 6.75
C GLU A 22 -7.46 20.29 7.83
N SER A 23 -7.13 19.35 8.72
CA SER A 23 -6.23 19.61 9.85
C SER A 23 -4.74 19.71 9.52
N ASP A 24 -4.29 19.17 8.37
CA ASP A 24 -2.86 19.10 8.01
C ASP A 24 -2.42 20.29 7.13
N SER A 25 -3.32 21.23 6.82
CA SER A 25 -3.00 22.45 6.09
C SER A 25 -3.00 23.65 7.02
N GLY A 26 -1.84 23.97 7.62
CA GLY A 26 -1.60 25.25 8.31
C GLY A 26 -1.71 26.50 7.41
N LYS A 27 -2.26 26.36 6.20
CA LYS A 27 -2.71 27.42 5.30
C LYS A 27 -3.97 26.90 4.60
N PRO A 28 -5.04 27.69 4.45
CA PRO A 28 -6.17 27.29 3.63
C PRO A 28 -5.66 27.08 2.20
N VAL A 29 -5.61 25.82 1.76
CA VAL A 29 -5.53 25.55 0.33
C VAL A 29 -6.86 26.03 -0.22
N LYS A 30 -6.87 27.19 -0.89
CA LYS A 30 -7.94 27.53 -1.83
C LYS A 30 -7.89 26.49 -2.94
N VAL A 31 -8.54 25.35 -2.70
CA VAL A 31 -9.04 24.53 -3.78
C VAL A 31 -10.17 25.36 -4.35
N LEU A 32 -9.92 26.07 -5.44
CA LEU A 32 -10.97 26.53 -6.34
C LEU A 32 -11.63 25.26 -6.88
N LEU A 33 -12.56 24.71 -6.12
CA LEU A 33 -13.60 23.84 -6.67
C LEU A 33 -14.58 24.81 -7.34
N GLU A 34 -14.37 25.04 -8.63
CA GLU A 34 -15.43 25.54 -9.51
C GLU A 34 -16.65 24.61 -9.32
N PRO A 35 -17.83 25.13 -8.98
CA PRO A 35 -18.97 24.33 -8.58
C PRO A 35 -19.72 23.80 -9.80
N GLU A 36 -19.08 23.01 -10.68
CA GLU A 36 -19.80 22.33 -11.77
C GLU A 36 -19.02 21.21 -12.49
N GLN A 37 -18.29 20.37 -11.76
CA GLN A 37 -17.92 19.05 -12.31
C GLN A 37 -18.86 17.98 -11.75
N GLN A 38 -20.02 17.86 -12.42
CA GLN A 38 -20.81 16.64 -12.38
C GLN A 38 -19.89 15.45 -12.65
N PHE A 39 -19.81 14.54 -11.69
CA PHE A 39 -19.12 13.27 -11.86
C PHE A 39 -19.79 12.50 -13.01
N PRO A 40 -19.08 12.13 -14.08
CA PRO A 40 -19.69 11.33 -15.13
C PRO A 40 -19.99 9.94 -14.56
N ASP A 41 -21.24 9.54 -14.70
CA ASP A 41 -21.73 8.19 -14.44
C ASP A 41 -21.05 7.24 -15.45
N LYS A 42 -19.93 6.62 -15.05
CA LYS A 42 -19.13 5.77 -15.95
C LYS A 42 -19.63 4.34 -15.90
N GLY A 43 -20.51 4.00 -16.83
CA GLY A 43 -20.71 2.64 -17.31
C GLY A 43 -19.41 2.11 -17.93
N TYR A 44 -18.98 0.94 -17.48
CA TYR A 44 -17.79 0.25 -18.00
C TYR A 44 -18.13 -0.46 -19.32
N VAL A 45 -17.42 -0.11 -20.40
CA VAL A 45 -17.36 -0.89 -21.66
C VAL A 45 -15.94 -1.45 -21.80
N LEU A 46 -15.85 -2.76 -21.93
CA LEU A 46 -14.61 -3.51 -22.19
C LEU A 46 -14.24 -3.38 -23.67
N GLY A 47 -13.03 -2.91 -23.95
CA GLY A 47 -12.43 -2.87 -25.29
C GLY A 47 -11.18 -3.74 -25.36
N SER A 48 -11.13 -4.60 -26.36
CA SER A 48 -10.13 -5.64 -26.65
C SER A 48 -8.96 -5.17 -27.53
N HIS A 49 -7.80 -5.79 -27.29
CA HIS A 49 -6.72 -6.20 -28.22
C HIS A 49 -6.33 -5.31 -29.40
N ASN A 50 -5.03 -5.00 -29.50
CA ASN A 50 -4.27 -5.33 -30.71
C ASN A 50 -2.76 -5.47 -30.44
N SER A 51 -2.21 -6.51 -31.05
CA SER A 51 -0.80 -6.85 -31.23
C SER A 51 -0.14 -5.96 -32.27
N ASP A 52 1.16 -5.65 -32.14
CA ASP A 52 2.02 -5.66 -33.33
C ASP A 52 3.53 -5.81 -33.03
N GLN A 53 4.21 -6.41 -34.01
CA GLN A 53 5.60 -6.84 -34.03
C GLN A 53 6.57 -5.80 -34.67
N GLY A 54 7.87 -6.04 -34.48
CA GLY A 54 8.97 -5.47 -35.29
C GLY A 54 9.82 -4.43 -34.55
N GLY A 55 11.14 -4.37 -34.65
CA GLY A 55 12.10 -5.05 -35.51
C GLY A 55 13.54 -4.61 -35.18
N HIS A 56 14.46 -5.05 -36.05
CA HIS A 56 15.92 -5.03 -36.03
C HIS A 56 16.70 -3.79 -35.56
N GLY A 57 17.91 -4.07 -35.04
CA GLY A 57 19.15 -3.62 -35.70
C GLY A 57 20.08 -2.72 -34.87
N GLY A 58 21.39 -2.97 -34.95
CA GLY A 58 22.41 -1.93 -34.73
C GLY A 58 23.53 -2.28 -33.75
N HIS A 59 24.54 -3.01 -34.24
CA HIS A 59 25.86 -3.13 -33.64
C HIS A 59 26.63 -1.83 -33.93
N GLN A 60 27.18 -1.15 -32.91
CA GLN A 60 28.23 -0.14 -33.08
C GLN A 60 29.27 -0.24 -31.97
N ASP A 61 30.51 -0.44 -32.39
CA ASP A 61 31.72 -0.41 -31.61
C ASP A 61 32.04 1.02 -31.15
N ILE A 62 32.46 1.19 -29.90
CA ILE A 62 32.99 2.46 -29.39
C ILE A 62 34.29 2.21 -28.61
N ASN A 63 35.29 3.01 -28.97
CA ASN A 63 36.68 3.05 -28.50
C ASN A 63 36.89 3.04 -26.97
N PRO A 64 38.02 2.49 -26.49
CA PRO A 64 38.51 2.71 -25.13
C PRO A 64 39.37 3.98 -25.07
N GLY A 65 38.89 5.03 -24.40
CA GLY A 65 39.60 6.29 -24.22
C GLY A 65 39.53 6.78 -22.77
N HIS A 66 40.70 6.92 -22.16
CA HIS A 66 41.01 7.53 -20.87
C HIS A 66 40.10 8.70 -20.43
N SER A 67 39.69 8.67 -19.16
CA SER A 67 39.78 9.85 -18.29
C SER A 67 39.66 9.43 -16.82
N ASP A 68 40.70 9.73 -16.04
CA ASP A 68 40.67 9.75 -14.59
C ASP A 68 39.52 10.63 -14.10
N ILE A 69 38.60 10.06 -13.32
CA ILE A 69 37.56 10.81 -12.62
C ILE A 69 37.75 10.59 -11.12
N ASP A 70 38.03 11.72 -10.46
CA ASP A 70 38.07 11.93 -9.02
C ASP A 70 37.01 11.12 -8.27
N GLY A 71 37.49 10.16 -7.47
CA GLY A 71 36.70 9.47 -6.47
C GLY A 71 36.43 10.40 -5.28
N GLY A 72 35.32 11.15 -5.34
CA GLY A 72 35.08 12.18 -4.31
C GLY A 72 33.65 12.66 -4.09
N ALA A 73 32.60 11.91 -4.44
CA ALA A 73 31.22 12.35 -4.11
C ALA A 73 30.14 11.26 -3.95
N GLY A 74 30.44 9.97 -4.15
CA GLY A 74 29.39 8.92 -4.26
C GLY A 74 28.90 8.26 -2.96
N ALA A 75 29.46 8.58 -1.79
CA ALA A 75 29.23 7.79 -0.58
C ALA A 75 28.07 8.27 0.33
N LYS A 76 27.40 9.39 0.00
CA LYS A 76 26.32 9.95 0.85
C LYS A 76 24.91 9.58 0.40
N GLU A 77 24.66 9.34 -0.88
CA GLU A 77 23.32 9.01 -1.40
C GLU A 77 22.88 7.57 -1.13
N ASN A 78 23.78 6.59 -1.27
CA ASN A 78 23.45 5.18 -1.06
C ASN A 78 23.07 4.82 0.40
N ARG A 79 23.40 5.69 1.36
CA ARG A 79 23.05 5.47 2.78
C ARG A 79 21.59 5.80 3.09
N SER A 80 20.89 6.53 2.21
CA SER A 80 19.49 6.96 2.39
C SER A 80 18.48 5.87 2.01
N LEU A 81 18.66 5.23 0.85
CA LEU A 81 17.73 4.23 0.33
C LEU A 81 17.73 2.93 1.14
N THR A 82 18.90 2.40 1.48
CA THR A 82 19.01 1.18 2.31
C THR A 82 18.37 1.39 3.68
N GLY A 83 18.58 2.57 4.29
CA GLY A 83 17.94 2.91 5.56
C GLY A 83 16.41 3.00 5.48
N GLN A 84 15.87 3.50 4.37
CA GLN A 84 14.42 3.55 4.15
C GLN A 84 13.82 2.16 3.96
N VAL A 85 14.49 1.27 3.21
CA VAL A 85 14.06 -0.12 3.03
C VAL A 85 14.10 -0.88 4.36
N ASP A 86 15.16 -0.72 5.15
CA ASP A 86 15.29 -1.34 6.47
C ASP A 86 14.20 -0.86 7.42
N TYR A 87 13.89 0.44 7.40
CA TYR A 87 12.75 0.99 8.14
C TYR A 87 11.44 0.33 7.72
N ILE A 88 11.16 0.27 6.42
CA ILE A 88 9.92 -0.31 5.89
C ILE A 88 9.80 -1.77 6.31
N ARG A 89 10.87 -2.55 6.17
CA ARG A 89 10.95 -3.94 6.59
C ARG A 89 10.57 -4.10 8.07
N ASN A 90 11.26 -3.38 8.94
CA ASN A 90 11.11 -3.54 10.39
C ASN A 90 9.73 -3.07 10.86
N ARG A 91 9.24 -1.93 10.35
CA ARG A 91 7.92 -1.41 10.74
C ARG A 91 6.78 -2.24 10.16
N ALA A 92 6.91 -2.75 8.93
CA ALA A 92 5.92 -3.67 8.39
C ALA A 92 5.85 -4.96 9.20
N PHE A 93 6.99 -5.51 9.63
CA PHE A 93 7.03 -6.66 10.53
C PHE A 93 6.25 -6.41 11.82
N GLU A 94 6.54 -5.32 12.51
CA GLU A 94 5.82 -4.95 13.74
C GLU A 94 4.31 -4.76 13.51
N TYR A 95 3.93 -4.14 12.40
CA TYR A 95 2.51 -3.92 12.08
C TYR A 95 1.80 -5.24 11.80
N ILE A 96 2.42 -6.14 11.03
CA ILE A 96 1.85 -7.46 10.72
C ILE A 96 1.68 -8.27 12.00
N LEU A 97 2.69 -8.33 12.89
CA LEU A 97 2.57 -9.07 14.14
C LEU A 97 1.42 -8.54 15.01
N LYS A 98 1.28 -7.22 15.09
CA LYS A 98 0.25 -6.54 15.88
C LYS A 98 -1.15 -6.73 15.29
N ASP A 99 -1.28 -6.61 13.97
CA ASP A 99 -2.57 -6.53 13.30
C ASP A 99 -3.18 -7.89 12.96
N GLU A 100 -2.36 -8.89 12.65
CA GLU A 100 -2.85 -10.24 12.31
C GLU A 100 -3.08 -11.08 13.58
N GLY A 101 -2.38 -10.77 14.67
CA GLY A 101 -2.35 -11.63 15.86
C GLY A 101 -1.65 -12.96 15.59
N PHE A 102 -1.50 -13.80 16.63
CA PHE A 102 -0.87 -15.12 16.50
C PHE A 102 -1.87 -16.23 16.81
N SER A 103 -1.96 -17.23 15.94
CA SER A 103 -2.68 -18.48 16.20
C SER A 103 -1.77 -19.69 16.03
N GLU A 104 -1.50 -20.40 17.13
CA GLU A 104 -0.72 -21.64 17.09
C GLU A 104 -1.36 -22.71 16.20
N LYS A 105 -2.70 -22.77 16.19
CA LYS A 105 -3.48 -23.75 15.43
C LYS A 105 -4.10 -23.12 14.18
N PRO A 106 -4.33 -23.91 13.12
CA PRO A 106 -5.00 -23.42 11.94
C PRO A 106 -6.40 -22.90 12.23
N TYR A 107 -6.76 -21.80 11.57
CA TYR A 107 -8.09 -21.20 11.62
C TYR A 107 -8.58 -20.85 10.22
N TRP A 108 -9.89 -20.77 10.06
CA TRP A 108 -10.50 -20.34 8.80
C TRP A 108 -10.55 -18.82 8.76
N ASP A 109 -9.83 -18.24 7.80
CA ASP A 109 -9.90 -16.81 7.46
C ASP A 109 -10.83 -16.62 6.24
N VAL A 110 -11.07 -15.38 5.82
CA VAL A 110 -12.03 -14.94 4.78
C VAL A 110 -12.19 -15.93 3.60
N SER A 111 -11.09 -16.53 3.13
CA SER A 111 -11.12 -17.47 2.01
C SER A 111 -10.17 -18.67 2.11
N ARG A 112 -9.44 -18.84 3.21
CA ARG A 112 -8.41 -19.89 3.31
C ARG A 112 -8.14 -20.33 4.76
N TRP A 113 -7.57 -21.53 4.89
CA TRP A 113 -6.95 -21.96 6.14
C TRP A 113 -5.63 -21.22 6.36
N SER A 114 -5.60 -20.45 7.43
CA SER A 114 -4.43 -19.70 7.89
C SER A 114 -3.88 -20.27 9.20
N ILE A 115 -2.63 -19.99 9.51
CA ILE A 115 -1.95 -20.36 10.77
C ILE A 115 -0.93 -19.28 11.15
N GLY A 116 -0.52 -19.21 12.41
CA GLY A 116 0.45 -18.24 12.90
C GLY A 116 -0.09 -16.82 12.76
N HIS A 117 0.71 -15.95 12.13
CA HIS A 117 0.37 -14.56 11.83
C HIS A 117 -0.34 -14.38 10.47
N GLY A 118 -1.30 -15.25 10.13
CA GLY A 118 -2.05 -15.17 8.85
C GLY A 118 -1.38 -15.86 7.65
N LEU A 119 -0.41 -16.75 7.91
CA LEU A 119 0.31 -17.53 6.91
C LEU A 119 -0.56 -18.68 6.37
N PRO A 120 -0.37 -19.13 5.12
CA PRO A 120 -1.04 -20.33 4.63
C PRO A 120 -0.70 -21.57 5.46
N LYS A 121 -1.71 -22.37 5.84
CA LYS A 121 -1.53 -23.57 6.68
C LYS A 121 -0.51 -24.58 6.11
N ASN A 122 -0.46 -24.76 4.79
CA ASN A 122 0.41 -25.72 4.09
C ASN A 122 0.43 -27.14 4.72
N GLY A 123 -0.73 -27.62 5.17
CA GLY A 123 -0.87 -28.96 5.78
C GLY A 123 -0.45 -29.07 7.25
N ARG A 124 0.12 -28.04 7.86
CA ARG A 124 0.59 -28.07 9.26
C ARG A 124 -0.56 -28.12 10.26
N ALA A 125 -0.37 -28.87 11.35
CA ALA A 125 -1.33 -28.95 12.44
C ALA A 125 -1.12 -27.84 13.49
N GLN A 126 0.13 -27.40 13.69
CA GLN A 126 0.54 -26.34 14.63
C GLN A 126 1.78 -25.61 14.09
N ILE A 127 2.03 -24.41 14.61
CA ILE A 127 3.25 -23.63 14.39
C ILE A 127 3.62 -22.91 15.68
N SER A 128 4.91 -22.85 16.04
CA SER A 128 5.35 -22.02 17.15
C SER A 128 5.34 -20.53 16.77
N ARG A 129 5.32 -19.66 17.79
CA ARG A 129 5.41 -18.20 17.56
C ARG A 129 6.70 -17.81 16.82
N SER A 130 7.84 -18.34 17.25
CA SER A 130 9.15 -18.04 16.65
C SER A 130 9.25 -18.50 15.19
N GLU A 131 8.71 -19.67 14.87
CA GLU A 131 8.64 -20.15 13.48
C GLU A 131 7.74 -19.25 12.64
N SER A 132 6.56 -18.89 13.14
CA SER A 132 5.66 -17.99 12.43
C SER A 132 6.27 -16.61 12.21
N GLU A 133 6.99 -16.07 13.18
CA GLU A 133 7.69 -14.78 13.04
C GLU A 133 8.82 -14.86 12.01
N THR A 134 9.53 -15.98 11.94
CA THR A 134 10.56 -16.21 10.92
C THR A 134 9.96 -16.24 9.52
N GLU A 135 8.86 -16.99 9.33
CA GLU A 135 8.16 -17.04 8.04
C GLU A 135 7.55 -15.70 7.63
N VAL A 136 7.10 -14.88 8.59
CA VAL A 136 6.66 -13.51 8.29
C VAL A 136 7.82 -12.67 7.76
N LYS A 137 9.02 -12.77 8.35
CA LYS A 137 10.20 -12.03 7.87
C LYS A 137 10.57 -12.44 6.45
N GLU A 138 10.64 -13.74 6.18
CA GLU A 138 10.90 -14.27 4.83
C GLU A 138 9.85 -13.80 3.83
N LYS A 139 8.57 -13.78 4.24
CA LYS A 139 7.49 -13.28 3.41
C LYS A 139 7.61 -11.78 3.13
N ILE A 140 8.06 -10.99 4.10
CA ILE A 140 8.32 -9.55 3.93
C ILE A 140 9.45 -9.33 2.93
N GLU A 141 10.54 -10.10 2.97
CA GLU A 141 11.60 -9.99 1.96
C GLU A 141 11.04 -10.22 0.54
N GLN A 142 10.23 -11.27 0.37
CA GLN A 142 9.57 -11.52 -0.91
C GLN A 142 8.68 -10.34 -1.34
N ILE A 143 7.93 -9.75 -0.41
CA ILE A 143 7.07 -8.60 -0.70
C ILE A 143 7.91 -7.37 -1.04
N LEU A 144 9.05 -7.15 -0.38
CA LEU A 144 9.95 -6.03 -0.67
C LEU A 144 10.50 -6.11 -2.10
N HIS A 145 10.76 -7.31 -2.62
CA HIS A 145 11.10 -7.50 -4.03
C HIS A 145 9.96 -7.02 -4.95
N TRP A 146 8.72 -7.43 -4.70
CA TRP A 146 7.56 -6.96 -5.50
C TRP A 146 7.29 -5.47 -5.34
N TYR A 147 7.48 -4.94 -4.13
CA TYR A 147 7.36 -3.53 -3.85
C TYR A 147 8.39 -2.72 -4.65
N ALA A 148 9.64 -3.18 -4.72
CA ALA A 148 10.65 -2.56 -5.57
C ALA A 148 10.23 -2.61 -7.05
N GLU A 149 9.80 -3.75 -7.55
CA GLU A 149 9.33 -3.85 -8.95
C GLU A 149 8.17 -2.88 -9.26
N ASP A 150 7.19 -2.76 -8.36
CA ASP A 150 5.97 -1.99 -8.62
C ASP A 150 6.10 -0.49 -8.28
N TYR A 151 7.02 -0.12 -7.37
CA TYR A 151 7.10 1.24 -6.80
C TYR A 151 8.52 1.83 -6.69
N MET A 152 9.58 1.18 -7.19
CA MET A 152 10.96 1.69 -7.05
C MET A 152 11.13 3.11 -7.59
N LEU A 153 10.51 3.43 -8.74
CA LEU A 153 10.56 4.78 -9.32
C LEU A 153 9.86 5.86 -8.48
N LEU A 154 9.05 5.45 -7.49
CA LEU A 154 8.31 6.34 -6.60
C LEU A 154 8.83 6.28 -5.15
N HIS A 155 9.84 5.45 -4.87
CA HIS A 155 10.25 5.13 -3.51
C HIS A 155 10.67 6.37 -2.71
N GLU A 156 11.42 7.27 -3.36
CA GLU A 156 11.87 8.52 -2.77
C GLU A 156 10.69 9.44 -2.40
N TYR A 157 9.65 9.50 -3.25
CA TYR A 157 8.48 10.36 -3.04
C TYR A 157 7.46 9.78 -2.05
N LEU A 158 7.33 8.46 -1.98
CA LEU A 158 6.40 7.79 -1.07
C LEU A 158 6.71 8.13 0.39
N GLY A 159 8.00 8.18 0.71
CA GLY A 159 8.49 8.20 2.07
C GLY A 159 8.24 6.86 2.80
N PRO A 160 8.93 6.64 3.94
CA PRO A 160 8.95 5.35 4.62
C PRO A 160 7.56 4.91 5.10
N ALA A 161 6.76 5.81 5.69
CA ALA A 161 5.45 5.47 6.24
C ALA A 161 4.49 4.90 5.18
N ARG A 162 4.45 5.48 3.97
CA ARG A 162 3.60 4.97 2.88
C ARG A 162 4.12 3.64 2.33
N GLY A 163 5.44 3.47 2.28
CA GLY A 163 6.07 2.19 1.95
C GLY A 163 5.63 1.06 2.88
N VAL A 164 5.61 1.32 4.20
CA VAL A 164 5.11 0.36 5.21
C VAL A 164 3.67 -0.05 4.90
N ILE A 165 2.80 0.91 4.58
CA ILE A 165 1.40 0.61 4.24
C ILE A 165 1.28 -0.29 3.01
N LEU A 166 2.04 0.00 1.95
CA LEU A 166 1.99 -0.80 0.73
C LEU A 166 2.47 -2.24 0.97
N VAL A 167 3.53 -2.43 1.75
CA VAL A 167 4.02 -3.77 2.15
C VAL A 167 2.95 -4.50 2.99
N CYS A 168 2.33 -3.84 3.95
CA CYS A 168 1.28 -4.45 4.77
C CYS A 168 0.04 -4.83 3.94
N LEU A 169 -0.35 -3.99 2.98
CA LEU A 169 -1.44 -4.31 2.05
C LEU A 169 -1.09 -5.49 1.14
N MET A 170 0.15 -5.56 0.62
CA MET A 170 0.63 -6.71 -0.16
C MET A 170 0.64 -7.99 0.67
N TYR A 171 0.92 -7.92 1.98
CA TYR A 171 0.84 -9.08 2.86
C TYR A 171 -0.58 -9.64 2.95
N GLN A 172 -1.57 -8.76 3.17
CA GLN A 172 -2.97 -9.14 3.34
C GLN A 172 -3.64 -9.57 2.04
N LEU A 173 -3.40 -8.84 0.96
CA LEU A 173 -4.14 -8.96 -0.30
C LEU A 173 -3.37 -9.73 -1.37
N GLY A 174 -2.07 -9.94 -1.16
CA GLY A 174 -1.13 -10.34 -2.21
C GLY A 174 -0.84 -9.20 -3.20
N ARG A 175 0.20 -9.39 -4.01
CA ARG A 175 0.60 -8.43 -5.06
C ARG A 175 -0.57 -8.09 -6.00
N ARG A 176 -1.26 -9.11 -6.53
CA ARG A 176 -2.40 -8.93 -7.44
C ARG A 176 -3.57 -8.21 -6.77
N GLY A 177 -3.82 -8.49 -5.49
CA GLY A 177 -4.87 -7.82 -4.74
C GLY A 177 -4.60 -6.32 -4.60
N LEU A 178 -3.34 -5.93 -4.34
CA LEU A 178 -2.95 -4.52 -4.31
C LEU A 178 -2.98 -3.87 -5.70
N GLN A 179 -2.60 -4.58 -6.76
CA GLN A 179 -2.66 -4.08 -8.13
C GLN A 179 -4.10 -3.74 -8.57
N ASN A 180 -5.10 -4.43 -8.02
CA ASN A 180 -6.52 -4.13 -8.28
C ASN A 180 -7.01 -2.81 -7.65
N PHE A 181 -6.22 -2.14 -6.81
CA PHE A 181 -6.50 -0.78 -6.35
C PHE A 181 -6.13 0.23 -7.44
N VAL A 182 -6.76 0.12 -8.61
CA VAL A 182 -6.39 0.83 -9.84
C VAL A 182 -6.37 2.35 -9.61
N ASP A 183 -7.42 2.88 -8.99
CA ASP A 183 -7.55 4.31 -8.74
C ASP A 183 -6.53 4.82 -7.70
N MET A 184 -6.35 4.11 -6.59
CA MET A 184 -5.32 4.42 -5.60
C MET A 184 -3.92 4.43 -6.23
N ASN A 185 -3.58 3.39 -7.01
CA ASN A 185 -2.27 3.28 -7.66
C ASN A 185 -2.06 4.38 -8.70
N ARG A 186 -3.12 4.83 -9.39
CA ARG A 186 -3.06 6.00 -10.27
C ARG A 186 -2.75 7.26 -9.47
N GLU A 187 -3.40 7.48 -8.34
CA GLU A 187 -3.17 8.66 -7.51
C GLU A 187 -1.82 8.65 -6.80
N ILE A 188 -1.29 7.48 -6.41
CA ILE A 188 0.09 7.30 -5.91
C ILE A 188 1.11 7.74 -6.97
N ARG A 189 0.94 7.34 -8.23
CA ARG A 189 1.83 7.76 -9.33
C ARG A 189 1.83 9.27 -9.56
N LYS A 190 0.69 9.93 -9.29
CA LYS A 190 0.55 11.39 -9.33
C LYS A 190 1.01 12.07 -8.03
N GLN A 191 1.46 11.30 -7.03
CA GLN A 191 1.78 11.79 -5.69
C GLN A 191 0.60 12.50 -4.99
N ASN A 192 -0.63 12.15 -5.38
CA ASN A 192 -1.85 12.69 -4.80
C ASN A 192 -2.28 11.86 -3.60
N TRP A 193 -1.56 12.03 -2.49
CA TRP A 193 -1.69 11.20 -1.28
C TRP A 193 -3.08 11.24 -0.65
N LYS A 194 -3.74 12.40 -0.70
CA LYS A 194 -5.10 12.59 -0.18
C LYS A 194 -6.11 11.78 -1.00
N ALA A 195 -6.01 11.82 -2.33
CA ALA A 195 -6.87 11.02 -3.19
C ALA A 195 -6.56 9.53 -3.08
N ALA A 196 -5.28 9.13 -3.02
CA ALA A 196 -4.90 7.74 -2.77
C ALA A 196 -5.50 7.19 -1.46
N ALA A 197 -5.43 7.98 -0.37
CA ALA A 197 -6.06 7.63 0.90
C ALA A 197 -7.60 7.54 0.80
N TYR A 198 -8.23 8.41 0.01
CA TYR A 198 -9.67 8.34 -0.26
C TYR A 198 -10.04 7.03 -0.96
N GLU A 199 -9.28 6.63 -1.98
CA GLU A 199 -9.50 5.35 -2.69
C GLU A 199 -9.29 4.14 -1.77
N MET A 200 -8.30 4.19 -0.87
CA MET A 200 -8.14 3.15 0.17
C MET A 200 -9.36 3.07 1.08
N TYR A 201 -9.84 4.21 1.55
CA TYR A 201 -11.02 4.32 2.42
C TYR A 201 -12.29 3.81 1.74
N ASN A 202 -12.48 4.13 0.46
CA ASN A 202 -13.65 3.74 -0.31
C ASN A 202 -13.61 2.29 -0.81
N SER A 203 -12.53 1.54 -0.50
CA SER A 203 -12.36 0.17 -0.95
C SER A 203 -13.18 -0.85 -0.14
N ARG A 204 -13.51 -1.99 -0.77
CA ARG A 204 -14.11 -3.13 -0.06
C ARG A 204 -13.25 -3.62 1.11
N TRP A 205 -11.92 -3.59 0.95
CA TRP A 205 -10.96 -3.99 1.99
C TRP A 205 -11.14 -3.19 3.28
N PHE A 206 -11.34 -1.88 3.16
CA PHE A 206 -11.54 -1.00 4.32
C PHE A 206 -12.79 -1.40 5.11
N TRP A 207 -13.90 -1.61 4.42
CA TRP A 207 -15.18 -1.99 5.04
C TRP A 207 -15.13 -3.37 5.69
N GLN A 208 -14.44 -4.32 5.06
CA GLN A 208 -14.23 -5.66 5.63
C GLN A 208 -13.34 -5.61 6.89
N THR A 209 -12.26 -4.83 6.85
CA THR A 209 -11.30 -4.73 7.97
C THR A 209 -11.85 -3.94 9.16
N THR A 210 -12.71 -2.97 8.91
CA THR A 210 -13.36 -2.16 9.98
C THR A 210 -14.64 -2.79 10.51
N LYS A 211 -15.23 -3.76 9.78
CA LYS A 211 -16.60 -4.25 10.03
C LYS A 211 -17.62 -3.10 10.11
N GLY A 212 -17.36 -2.00 9.39
CA GLY A 212 -18.19 -0.79 9.41
C GLY A 212 -18.10 0.05 10.69
N ILE A 213 -17.19 -0.26 11.61
CA ILE A 213 -17.03 0.46 12.88
C ILE A 213 -15.86 1.44 12.79
N TYR A 214 -16.10 2.69 13.14
CA TYR A 214 -15.02 3.66 13.30
C TYR A 214 -14.21 3.39 14.57
N ASN A 215 -12.92 3.15 14.42
CA ASN A 215 -11.98 3.03 15.52
C ASN A 215 -10.59 3.44 15.00
N PRO A 216 -10.01 4.56 15.45
CA PRO A 216 -8.71 5.03 14.96
C PRO A 216 -7.57 4.06 15.26
N ALA A 217 -7.75 3.12 16.19
CA ALA A 217 -6.81 2.02 16.43
C ALA A 217 -6.96 0.88 15.41
N ASN A 218 -8.05 0.84 14.63
CA ASN A 218 -8.25 -0.13 13.56
C ASN A 218 -7.20 0.07 12.46
N ARG A 219 -6.62 -1.05 12.04
CA ARG A 219 -5.63 -1.16 10.99
C ARG A 219 -5.95 -0.35 9.74
N ALA A 220 -7.13 -0.50 9.17
CA ALA A 220 -7.46 0.13 7.89
C ALA A 220 -7.51 1.67 8.02
N GLN A 221 -7.99 2.17 9.16
CA GLN A 221 -8.05 3.62 9.42
C GLN A 221 -6.67 4.21 9.64
N ARG A 222 -5.82 3.51 10.39
CA ARG A 222 -4.42 3.87 10.53
C ARG A 222 -3.74 3.95 9.17
N PHE A 223 -3.93 2.95 8.31
CA PHE A 223 -3.30 2.90 6.99
C PHE A 223 -3.76 4.04 6.08
N VAL A 224 -5.06 4.34 6.06
CA VAL A 224 -5.61 5.50 5.33
C VAL A 224 -4.99 6.81 5.81
N ARG A 225 -4.87 7.00 7.13
CA ARG A 225 -4.25 8.20 7.71
C ARG A 225 -2.78 8.32 7.31
N GLN A 226 -2.01 7.25 7.45
CA GLN A 226 -0.58 7.24 7.10
C GLN A 226 -0.36 7.45 5.60
N MET A 227 -1.25 6.92 4.75
CA MET A 227 -1.22 7.20 3.31
C MET A 227 -1.42 8.69 3.03
N ALA A 228 -2.40 9.34 3.69
CA ALA A 228 -2.68 10.75 3.49
C ALA A 228 -1.52 11.65 3.98
N THR A 229 -1.03 11.43 5.19
CA THR A 229 -0.10 12.34 5.88
C THR A 229 1.37 12.01 5.66
N GLY A 230 1.70 10.74 5.37
CA GLY A 230 3.08 10.24 5.37
C GLY A 230 3.70 10.16 6.77
N LYS A 231 2.88 10.24 7.83
CA LYS A 231 3.29 10.20 9.25
C LYS A 231 2.61 9.02 9.93
N GLU A 232 3.26 8.44 10.94
CA GLU A 232 2.74 7.28 11.69
C GLU A 232 1.50 7.55 12.56
#